data_AF-A0A6C9Q7N5-F1
#
_entry.id   AF-A0A6C9Q7N5-F1
#
_cell.length_a   1.000
_cell.length_b   1.000
_cell.length_c   1.000
_cell.angle_alpha   90.00
_cell.angle_beta   90.00
_cell.angle_gamma   90.00
#
_symmetry.space_group_name_H-M   'P 1'
#
loop_
_entity.id
_entity.type
_entity.pdbx_description
1 polymer ?
#
loop_
_entity_poly.entity_id
_entity_poly.type
_entity_poly.pdbx_seq_one_letter_code
_entity_poly.pdbx_strand_id
1 'polypeptide(L)'
;MKRRDTIVRYTAPERINHWITAFCFILAAVSGLGFLFPSFNWLMQIMGTPQLARILHPFVGVVMFASFIIMFFRYWHHNLINRDDIFWAKNIRKIVVNEEVGDTGRYNFGQKCVFWAAIIFLVLLLVSGVIIWRPYFAPAFSIPLIRFA
;
A
#
# COMPACT_ATOMS: atom_id res chain seq x y z
N MET A 1 -20.00 14.38 32.54
CA MET A 1 -19.21 14.29 31.28
C MET A 1 -20.17 14.21 30.11
N LYS A 2 -20.11 15.12 29.13
CA LYS A 2 -20.96 15.09 27.93
C LYS A 2 -20.67 13.78 27.16
N ARG A 3 -21.69 12.94 26.92
CA ARG A 3 -21.57 11.81 25.98
C ARG A 3 -21.23 12.40 24.61
N ARG A 4 -20.11 11.97 24.03
CA ARG A 4 -19.80 12.24 22.63
C ARG A 4 -20.52 11.16 21.82
N ASP A 5 -21.24 11.55 20.78
CA ASP A 5 -21.96 10.62 19.88
C ASP A 5 -21.02 9.80 18.99
N THR A 6 -19.69 9.92 19.17
CA THR A 6 -18.68 9.26 18.35
C THR A 6 -17.58 8.63 19.20
N ILE A 7 -17.08 7.50 18.70
CA ILE A 7 -15.91 6.80 19.25
C ILE A 7 -14.67 7.08 18.40
N VAL A 8 -13.50 7.17 19.04
CA VAL A 8 -12.23 7.38 18.32
C VAL A 8 -11.73 6.02 17.81
N ARG A 9 -11.94 5.75 16.50
CA ARG A 9 -11.40 4.55 15.85
C ARG A 9 -9.93 4.67 15.47
N TYR A 10 -9.51 5.88 15.08
CA TYR A 10 -8.15 6.25 14.72
C TYR A 10 -7.81 7.62 15.28
N THR A 11 -6.67 7.73 15.92
CA THR A 11 -6.05 8.95 16.42
C THR A 11 -5.54 9.84 15.27
N ALA A 12 -5.24 11.11 15.55
CA ALA A 12 -4.75 12.03 14.52
C ALA A 12 -3.42 11.59 13.88
N PRO A 13 -2.40 11.12 14.61
CA PRO A 13 -1.14 10.66 14.00
C PRO A 13 -1.33 9.44 13.08
N GLU A 14 -2.28 8.56 13.40
CA GLU A 14 -2.63 7.42 12.55
C GLU A 14 -3.19 7.86 11.20
N ARG A 15 -4.12 8.82 11.22
CA ARG A 15 -4.71 9.36 9.99
C ARG A 15 -3.69 10.13 9.16
N ILE A 16 -2.81 10.90 9.80
CA ILE A 16 -1.74 11.65 9.10
C ILE A 16 -0.80 10.67 8.38
N ASN A 17 -0.32 9.63 9.07
CA ASN A 17 0.56 8.64 8.44
C ASN A 17 -0.13 7.94 7.26
N HIS A 18 -1.41 7.59 7.40
CA HIS A 18 -2.19 7.03 6.30
C HIS A 18 -2.28 7.98 5.10
N TRP A 19 -2.56 9.26 5.32
CA TRP A 19 -2.62 10.24 4.22
C TRP A 19 -1.27 10.47 3.54
N ILE A 20 -0.16 10.41 4.28
CA ILE A 20 1.19 10.44 3.70
C ILE A 20 1.38 9.23 2.77
N THR A 21 1.09 8.02 3.25
CA THR A 21 1.16 6.80 2.44
C THR A 21 0.27 6.90 1.21
N ALA A 22 -0.99 7.34 1.37
CA ALA A 22 -1.96 7.43 0.28
C ALA A 22 -1.54 8.44 -0.79
N PHE A 23 -1.00 9.60 -0.38
CA PHE A 23 -0.50 10.59 -1.32
C PHE A 23 0.71 10.08 -2.10
N CYS A 24 1.67 9.42 -1.41
CA CYS A 24 2.82 8.80 -2.08
C CYS A 24 2.37 7.68 -3.02
N PHE A 25 1.37 6.89 -2.64
CA PHE A 25 0.79 5.85 -3.48
C PHE A 25 0.19 6.43 -4.76
N ILE A 26 -0.60 7.51 -4.68
CA ILE A 26 -1.17 8.15 -5.87
C ILE A 26 -0.06 8.61 -6.82
N LEU A 27 0.95 9.29 -6.29
CA LEU A 27 2.09 9.76 -7.07
C LEU A 27 2.84 8.60 -7.73
N ALA A 28 3.18 7.55 -6.98
CA ALA A 28 3.91 6.39 -7.48
C ALA A 28 3.07 5.56 -8.47
N ALA A 29 1.81 5.26 -8.15
CA ALA A 29 0.93 4.45 -8.99
C ALA A 29 0.66 5.14 -10.34
N VAL A 30 0.37 6.44 -10.33
CA VAL A 30 0.07 7.20 -11.56
C VAL A 30 1.32 7.33 -12.44
N SER A 31 2.47 7.69 -11.87
CA SER A 31 3.72 7.77 -12.63
C SER A 31 4.19 6.40 -13.14
N GLY A 32 4.06 5.35 -12.31
CA GLY A 32 4.37 3.96 -12.68
C GLY A 32 3.49 3.44 -13.81
N LEU A 33 2.19 3.74 -13.79
CA LEU A 33 1.27 3.40 -14.86
C LEU A 33 1.64 4.11 -16.17
N GLY A 34 2.10 5.36 -16.07
CA GLY A 34 2.63 6.11 -17.21
C GLY A 34 3.88 5.47 -17.82
N PHE A 35 4.78 4.89 -17.01
CA PHE A 35 5.94 4.15 -17.53
C PHE A 35 5.57 2.82 -18.17
N LEU A 36 4.55 2.14 -17.62
CA LEU A 36 4.15 0.80 -18.05
C LEU A 36 3.40 0.82 -19.39
N PHE A 37 2.50 1.78 -19.59
CA PHE A 37 1.68 1.87 -20.80
C PHE A 37 2.02 3.13 -21.60
N PRO A 38 2.62 3.01 -22.81
CA PRO A 38 2.97 4.17 -23.62
C PRO A 38 1.79 5.08 -23.97
N SER A 39 0.58 4.54 -24.11
CA SER A 39 -0.66 5.30 -24.32
C SER A 39 -1.03 6.20 -23.12
N PHE A 40 -0.50 5.88 -21.93
CA PHE A 40 -0.70 6.63 -20.69
C PHE A 40 0.53 7.46 -20.28
N ASN A 41 1.49 7.68 -21.17
CA ASN A 41 2.69 8.48 -20.87
C ASN A 41 2.38 9.88 -20.33
N TRP A 42 1.23 10.46 -20.68
CA TRP A 42 0.77 11.75 -20.16
C TRP A 42 0.57 11.76 -18.63
N LEU A 43 0.34 10.60 -18.00
CA LEU A 43 0.23 10.47 -16.53
C LEU A 43 1.53 10.83 -15.80
N MET A 44 2.70 10.73 -16.45
CA MET A 44 3.97 11.13 -15.85
C MET A 44 4.02 12.62 -15.48
N GLN A 45 3.16 13.46 -16.07
CA GLN A 45 3.06 14.88 -15.75
C GLN A 45 2.57 15.15 -14.32
N ILE A 46 2.08 14.13 -13.58
CA ILE A 46 1.71 14.27 -12.16
C ILE A 46 2.89 14.74 -11.28
N MET A 47 4.13 14.48 -11.72
CA MET A 47 5.36 14.96 -11.07
C MET A 47 6.00 16.14 -11.82
N GLY A 48 5.24 16.87 -12.62
CA GLY A 48 5.67 18.06 -13.36
C GLY A 48 6.17 17.77 -14.77
N THR A 49 7.12 16.84 -14.94
CA THR A 49 7.60 16.40 -16.27
C THR A 49 7.93 14.91 -16.29
N PRO A 50 7.98 14.25 -17.46
CA PRO A 50 8.38 12.84 -17.56
C PRO A 50 9.79 12.57 -17.02
N GLN A 51 10.70 13.53 -17.16
CA GLN A 51 12.05 13.45 -16.63
C GLN A 51 12.04 13.49 -15.10
N LEU A 52 11.27 14.41 -14.50
CA LEU A 52 11.09 14.48 -13.05
C LEU A 52 10.40 13.22 -12.52
N ALA A 53 9.38 12.71 -13.21
CA ALA A 53 8.70 11.47 -12.80
C ALA A 53 9.69 10.31 -12.67
N ARG A 54 10.57 10.12 -13.67
CA ARG A 54 11.59 9.05 -13.64
C ARG A 54 12.56 9.19 -12.46
N ILE A 55 12.93 10.42 -12.12
CA ILE A 55 13.85 10.71 -11.02
C ILE A 55 13.15 10.51 -9.67
N LEU A 56 11.96 11.08 -9.50
CA LEU A 56 11.26 11.18 -8.22
C LEU A 56 10.47 9.92 -7.84
N HIS A 57 9.97 9.14 -8.81
CA HIS A 57 9.19 7.93 -8.55
C HIS A 57 9.83 6.99 -7.52
N PRO A 58 11.10 6.57 -7.64
CA PRO A 58 11.69 5.66 -6.65
C PRO A 58 11.86 6.29 -5.26
N PHE A 59 12.13 7.61 -5.16
CA PHE A 59 12.17 8.30 -3.86
C PHE A 59 10.78 8.32 -3.20
N VAL A 60 9.73 8.61 -3.97
CA VAL A 60 8.35 8.54 -3.48
C VAL A 60 8.00 7.11 -3.05
N GLY A 61 8.46 6.10 -3.79
CA GLY A 61 8.32 4.69 -3.42
C GLY A 61 8.97 4.36 -2.06
N VAL A 62 10.18 4.86 -1.80
CA VAL A 62 10.87 4.69 -0.51
C VAL A 62 10.10 5.37 0.63
N VAL A 63 9.65 6.62 0.43
CA VAL A 63 8.86 7.36 1.42
C VAL A 63 7.54 6.63 1.72
N MET A 64 6.86 6.13 0.68
CA MET A 64 5.65 5.31 0.82
C MET A 64 5.92 4.07 1.66
N PHE A 65 6.98 3.32 1.35
CA PHE A 65 7.36 2.12 2.10
C PHE A 65 7.65 2.44 3.57
N ALA A 66 8.43 3.49 3.84
CA ALA A 66 8.77 3.92 5.19
C ALA A 66 7.54 4.40 5.98
N SER A 67 6.60 5.11 5.35
CA SER A 67 5.34 5.51 5.97
C SER A 67 4.46 4.29 6.28
N PHE A 68 4.37 3.35 5.33
CA PHE A 68 3.57 2.13 5.49
C PHE A 68 4.15 1.19 6.55
N ILE A 69 5.48 1.03 6.66
CA ILE A 69 6.07 0.13 7.67
C ILE A 69 5.76 0.61 9.10
N ILE A 70 5.68 1.93 9.31
CA ILE A 70 5.23 2.50 10.59
C ILE A 70 3.76 2.11 10.86
N MET A 71 2.88 2.12 9.84
CA MET A 71 1.51 1.64 9.98
C MET A 71 1.46 0.13 10.25
N PHE A 72 2.29 -0.65 9.55
CA PHE A 72 2.36 -2.11 9.71
C PHE A 72 2.64 -2.47 11.17
N PHE A 73 3.68 -1.92 11.78
CA PHE A 73 4.01 -2.21 13.18
C PHE A 73 2.92 -1.78 14.17
N ARG A 74 2.11 -0.77 13.82
CA ARG A 74 0.97 -0.35 14.64
C ARG A 74 -0.22 -1.30 14.53
N TYR A 75 -0.47 -1.88 13.36
CA TYR A 75 -1.72 -2.60 13.08
C TYR A 75 -1.60 -4.12 12.92
N TRP A 76 -0.39 -4.67 12.78
CA TRP A 76 -0.22 -6.09 12.43
C TRP A 76 -0.92 -7.05 13.39
N HIS A 77 -0.85 -6.80 14.71
CA HIS A 77 -1.51 -7.62 15.72
C HIS A 77 -3.04 -7.68 15.55
N HIS A 78 -3.66 -6.58 15.07
CA HIS A 78 -5.10 -6.53 14.80
C HIS A 78 -5.49 -7.22 13.47
N ASN A 79 -4.51 -7.54 12.64
CA ASN A 79 -4.69 -8.16 11.33
C ASN A 79 -4.29 -9.64 11.30
N LEU A 80 -4.05 -10.25 12.46
CA LEU A 80 -3.86 -11.69 12.57
C LEU A 80 -5.16 -12.41 12.23
N ILE A 81 -5.05 -13.45 11.41
CA ILE A 81 -6.18 -14.28 11.00
C ILE A 81 -6.59 -15.17 12.18
N ASN A 82 -7.87 -15.17 12.52
CA ASN A 82 -8.45 -15.98 13.59
C ASN A 82 -9.56 -16.90 13.05
N ARG A 83 -10.24 -17.63 13.95
CA ARG A 83 -11.30 -18.57 13.56
C ARG A 83 -12.55 -17.86 13.01
N ASP A 84 -12.85 -16.67 13.52
CA ASP A 84 -14.01 -15.88 13.11
C ASP A 84 -13.85 -15.38 11.66
N ASP A 85 -12.62 -15.11 11.24
CA ASP A 85 -12.32 -14.77 9.85
C ASP A 85 -12.68 -15.90 8.86
N ILE A 86 -12.49 -17.16 9.26
CA ILE A 86 -12.86 -18.32 8.44
C ILE A 86 -14.39 -18.41 8.33
N PHE A 87 -15.11 -18.13 9.42
CA PHE A 87 -16.56 -18.07 9.41
C PHE A 87 -17.05 -16.93 8.50
N TRP A 88 -16.43 -15.75 8.60
CA TRP A 88 -16.70 -14.62 7.73
C TRP A 88 -16.48 -14.99 6.25
N ALA A 89 -15.35 -15.62 5.93
CA ALA A 89 -15.00 -16.01 4.56
C ALA A 89 -15.98 -17.02 3.95
N LYS A 90 -16.46 -17.99 4.73
CA LYS A 90 -17.46 -18.98 4.27
C LYS A 90 -18.80 -18.37 3.89
N ASN A 91 -19.12 -17.18 4.41
CA ASN A 91 -20.38 -16.49 4.20
C ASN A 91 -20.24 -15.26 3.29
N ILE A 92 -19.20 -15.21 2.44
CA ILE A 92 -18.92 -14.05 1.59
C ILE A 92 -20.11 -13.61 0.72
N ARG A 93 -20.99 -14.54 0.31
CA ARG A 93 -22.22 -14.21 -0.43
C ARG A 93 -23.14 -13.26 0.34
N LYS A 94 -23.28 -13.46 1.65
CA LYS A 94 -24.08 -12.60 2.54
C LYS A 94 -23.46 -11.23 2.71
N ILE A 95 -22.14 -11.19 2.89
CA ILE A 95 -21.38 -9.94 2.99
C ILE A 95 -21.55 -9.06 1.74
N VAL A 96 -21.51 -9.67 0.54
CA VAL A 96 -21.65 -8.94 -0.73
C VAL A 96 -23.02 -8.28 -0.88
N VAL A 97 -24.06 -8.83 -0.25
CA VAL A 97 -25.40 -8.22 -0.19
C VAL A 97 -25.63 -7.39 1.09
N ASN A 98 -24.56 -7.03 1.79
CA ASN A 98 -24.54 -6.19 2.98
C ASN A 98 -25.30 -6.78 4.19
N GLU A 99 -25.32 -8.10 4.31
CA GLU A 99 -25.79 -8.79 5.52
C GLU A 99 -24.65 -9.00 6.52
N GLU A 100 -24.95 -8.86 7.82
CA GLU A 100 -23.99 -9.06 8.89
C GLU A 100 -23.70 -10.55 9.13
N VAL A 101 -22.42 -10.87 9.36
CA VAL A 101 -21.97 -12.23 9.64
C VAL A 101 -20.90 -12.23 10.72
N GLY A 102 -21.24 -12.82 11.87
CA GLY A 102 -20.31 -13.08 12.96
C GLY A 102 -19.73 -11.81 13.59
N ASP A 103 -18.81 -12.00 14.54
CA ASP A 103 -18.03 -10.89 15.08
C ASP A 103 -16.85 -10.59 14.14
N THR A 104 -16.73 -9.34 13.72
CA THR A 104 -15.67 -8.87 12.82
C THR A 104 -14.55 -8.14 13.56
N GLY A 105 -14.66 -7.99 14.88
CA GLY A 105 -13.67 -7.31 15.72
C GLY A 105 -13.32 -5.90 15.20
N ARG A 106 -12.02 -5.56 15.25
CA ARG A 106 -11.53 -4.26 14.74
C ARG A 106 -11.43 -4.22 13.21
N TYR A 107 -11.13 -5.35 12.57
CA TYR A 107 -10.97 -5.49 11.12
C TYR A 107 -11.55 -6.82 10.67
N ASN A 108 -12.38 -6.80 9.63
CA ASN A 108 -12.91 -8.01 9.02
C ASN A 108 -11.83 -8.74 8.21
N PHE A 109 -12.10 -10.01 7.86
CA PHE A 109 -11.16 -10.83 7.09
C PHE A 109 -10.71 -10.19 5.77
N GLY A 110 -11.61 -9.54 5.02
CA GLY A 110 -11.25 -8.85 3.78
C GLY A 110 -10.21 -7.74 3.98
N GLN A 111 -10.36 -6.94 5.04
CA GLN A 111 -9.39 -5.90 5.42
C GLN A 111 -8.03 -6.51 5.80
N LYS A 112 -8.03 -7.64 6.52
CA LYS A 112 -6.79 -8.36 6.87
C LYS A 112 -6.08 -8.87 5.62
N CYS A 113 -6.81 -9.43 4.65
CA CYS A 113 -6.25 -9.86 3.37
C CYS A 113 -5.58 -8.70 2.63
N VAL A 114 -6.24 -7.54 2.55
CA VAL A 114 -5.66 -6.34 1.92
C VAL A 114 -4.41 -5.86 2.68
N PHE A 115 -4.42 -5.88 4.02
CA PHE A 115 -3.26 -5.52 4.83
C PHE A 115 -2.04 -6.38 4.52
N TRP A 116 -2.21 -7.71 4.50
CA TRP A 116 -1.12 -8.65 4.21
C TRP A 116 -0.66 -8.59 2.75
N ALA A 117 -1.58 -8.46 1.80
CA ALA A 117 -1.23 -8.26 0.41
C ALA A 117 -0.40 -6.97 0.21
N ALA A 118 -0.83 -5.87 0.84
CA ALA A 118 -0.14 -4.59 0.73
C ALA A 118 1.32 -4.67 1.21
N ILE A 119 1.59 -5.26 2.39
CA ILE A 119 2.98 -5.37 2.88
C ILE A 119 3.83 -6.28 1.99
N ILE A 120 3.28 -7.41 1.52
CA ILE A 120 4.01 -8.34 0.64
C ILE A 120 4.40 -7.63 -0.66
N PHE A 121 3.44 -6.99 -1.32
CA PHE A 121 3.71 -6.28 -2.57
C PHE A 121 4.63 -5.07 -2.38
N LEU A 122 4.50 -4.32 -1.28
CA LEU A 122 5.39 -3.20 -1.00
C LEU A 122 6.84 -3.65 -0.78
N VAL A 123 7.06 -4.79 -0.10
CA VAL A 123 8.41 -5.36 0.06
C VAL A 123 8.95 -5.80 -1.30
N LEU A 124 8.15 -6.52 -2.11
CA LEU A 124 8.57 -6.95 -3.44
C LEU A 124 8.93 -5.75 -4.33
N LEU A 125 8.09 -4.71 -4.36
CA LEU A 125 8.32 -3.49 -5.12
C LEU A 125 9.54 -2.71 -4.63
N LEU A 126 9.80 -2.67 -3.32
CA LEU A 126 11.00 -2.01 -2.80
C LEU A 126 12.27 -2.75 -3.25
N VAL A 127 12.28 -4.08 -3.12
CA VAL A 127 13.44 -4.90 -3.48
C VAL A 127 13.70 -4.80 -4.98
N SER A 128 12.69 -5.03 -5.82
CA SER A 128 12.87 -4.92 -7.27
C SER A 128 13.18 -3.48 -7.69
N GLY A 129 12.51 -2.50 -7.10
CA GLY A 129 12.74 -1.08 -7.32
C GLY A 129 14.19 -0.67 -7.07
N VAL A 130 14.78 -1.10 -5.96
CA VAL A 130 16.20 -0.85 -5.65
C VAL A 130 17.12 -1.52 -6.66
N ILE A 131 16.84 -2.75 -7.07
CA ILE A 131 17.65 -3.47 -8.08
C ILE A 131 17.67 -2.72 -9.41
N ILE A 132 16.55 -2.15 -9.86
CA ILE A 132 16.45 -1.43 -11.13
C ILE A 132 16.79 0.07 -11.02
N TRP A 133 17.09 0.57 -9.82
CA TRP A 133 17.28 2.01 -9.57
C TRP A 133 18.60 2.54 -10.13
N ARG A 134 18.52 3.18 -11.30
CA ARG A 134 19.64 3.91 -11.91
C ARG A 134 19.66 5.39 -11.49
N PRO A 135 20.86 6.01 -11.38
CA PRO A 135 22.19 5.43 -11.52
C PRO A 135 22.75 4.82 -10.21
N TYR A 136 22.01 4.87 -9.10
CA TYR A 136 22.57 4.65 -7.76
C TYR A 136 22.89 3.19 -7.42
N PHE A 137 21.95 2.27 -7.67
CA PHE A 137 22.05 0.89 -7.16
C PHE A 137 22.13 -0.15 -8.28
N ALA A 138 21.43 0.07 -9.39
CA ALA A 138 21.41 -0.85 -10.52
C ALA A 138 22.81 -1.27 -11.04
N PRO A 139 23.83 -0.39 -11.12
CA PRO A 139 25.17 -0.82 -11.56
C PRO A 139 25.86 -1.86 -10.67
N ALA A 140 25.40 -2.05 -9.43
CA ALA A 140 25.94 -3.06 -8.51
C ALA A 140 25.39 -4.47 -8.77
N PHE A 141 24.37 -4.62 -9.63
CA PHE A 141 23.72 -5.89 -9.91
C PHE A 141 24.06 -6.40 -11.32
N SER A 142 24.01 -7.72 -11.52
CA SER A 142 24.22 -8.33 -12.83
C SER A 142 23.06 -7.99 -13.79
N ILE A 143 23.35 -7.91 -15.09
CA ILE A 143 22.32 -7.62 -16.12
C ILE A 143 21.15 -8.61 -16.05
N PRO A 144 21.34 -9.93 -15.88
CA PRO A 144 20.22 -10.87 -15.72
C PRO A 144 19.33 -10.53 -14.53
N LEU A 145 19.91 -10.15 -13.39
CA LEU A 145 19.15 -9.81 -12.19
C LEU A 145 18.35 -8.51 -12.38
N ILE A 146 18.93 -7.50 -13.02
CA ILE A 146 18.23 -6.25 -13.36
C ILE A 146 17.05 -6.48 -14.31
N ARG A 147 17.13 -7.48 -15.20
CA ARG A 147 16.04 -7.85 -16.12
C ARG A 147 14.93 -8.65 -15.45
N PHE A 148 15.28 -9.39 -14.39
CA PHE A 148 14.32 -10.17 -13.62
C PHE A 148 13.52 -9.31 -12.65
N ALA A 149 14.20 -8.35 -12.00
CA ALA A 149 13.59 -7.35 -11.13
C ALA A 149 12.68 -6.39 -11.91
#